data_AF-A0A4R3Y3G7-F1
#
_entry.id   AF-A0A4R3Y3G7-F1
#
_cell.length_a   1.000
_cell.length_b   1.000
_cell.length_c   1.000
_cell.angle_alpha   90.00
_cell.angle_beta   90.00
_cell.angle_gamma   90.00
#
_symmetry.space_group_name_H-M   'P 1'
#
loop_
_entity.id
_entity.type
_entity.pdbx_description
1 polymer ?
#
loop_
_entity_poly.entity_id
_entity_poly.type
_entity_poly.pdbx_seq_one_letter_code
_entity_poly.pdbx_strand_id
1 'polypeptide(L)'
;MTAPVQPRVLVSGQPVAIATNIINVGPGCPFQIPVGVGTKPQPCITVKWVNLSSRVAVMGQPVLLQVSPGPGAGVCQSAEQIPQGPPVVSAVQPRVFAI
;
A
#
# COMPACT_ATOMS: atom_id res chain seq x y z
N MET A 1 -0.51 -3.67 12.44
CA MET A 1 -1.07 -4.04 11.14
C MET A 1 -2.53 -3.62 11.15
N THR A 2 -2.89 -2.54 10.46
CA THR A 2 -4.30 -2.12 10.38
C THR A 2 -4.92 -2.82 9.18
N ALA A 3 -5.95 -3.62 9.43
CA ALA A 3 -6.67 -4.36 8.39
C ALA A 3 -7.37 -3.39 7.41
N PRO A 4 -7.71 -3.86 6.19
CA PRO A 4 -8.59 -3.13 5.29
C PRO A 4 -9.86 -2.65 5.99
N VAL A 5 -10.23 -1.39 5.76
CA VAL A 5 -11.33 -0.72 6.48
C VAL A 5 -12.71 -1.24 6.07
N GLN A 6 -12.78 -2.09 5.04
CA GLN A 6 -14.04 -2.63 4.50
C GLN A 6 -14.19 -4.11 4.89
N PRO A 7 -15.10 -4.48 5.82
CA PRO A 7 -15.30 -5.87 6.22
C PRO A 7 -16.31 -6.62 5.34
N ARG A 8 -16.94 -5.95 4.37
CA ARG A 8 -18.10 -6.49 3.63
C ARG A 8 -17.72 -7.45 2.52
N VAL A 9 -16.69 -7.13 1.74
CA VAL A 9 -16.23 -7.97 0.65
C VAL A 9 -14.99 -8.71 1.10
N LEU A 10 -15.19 -10.00 1.39
CA LEU A 10 -14.14 -10.91 1.78
C LEU A 10 -13.75 -11.78 0.61
N VAL A 11 -12.47 -12.10 0.52
CA VAL A 11 -11.93 -13.06 -0.42
C VAL A 11 -10.98 -13.95 0.36
N SER A 12 -11.19 -15.27 0.29
CA SER A 12 -10.52 -16.24 1.18
C SER A 12 -10.66 -15.89 2.67
N GLY A 13 -11.78 -15.30 3.06
CA GLY A 13 -12.05 -14.88 4.44
C GLY A 13 -11.33 -13.59 4.87
N GLN A 14 -10.59 -12.94 3.97
CA GLN A 14 -9.89 -11.69 4.25
C GLN A 14 -10.54 -10.49 3.55
N PRO A 15 -10.64 -9.33 4.22
CA PRO A 15 -11.07 -8.09 3.59
C PRO A 15 -10.25 -7.72 2.35
N VAL A 16 -10.92 -7.39 1.24
CA VAL A 16 -10.27 -6.85 0.03
C VAL A 16 -9.73 -5.45 0.29
N ALA A 17 -8.54 -5.15 -0.22
CA ALA A 17 -7.96 -3.82 -0.14
C ALA A 17 -8.55 -2.87 -1.18
N ILE A 18 -9.04 -1.70 -0.74
CA ILE A 18 -9.63 -0.66 -1.59
C ILE A 18 -8.79 0.62 -1.54
N ALA A 19 -9.04 1.56 -2.47
CA ALA A 19 -8.26 2.77 -2.65
C ALA A 19 -8.01 3.60 -1.37
N THR A 20 -8.98 3.68 -0.46
CA THR A 20 -8.83 4.44 0.79
C THR A 20 -8.18 3.66 1.93
N ASN A 21 -7.66 2.46 1.66
CA ASN A 21 -6.96 1.71 2.68
C ASN A 21 -5.63 2.37 3.04
N ILE A 22 -5.53 2.74 4.31
CA ILE A 22 -4.26 3.14 4.92
C ILE A 22 -3.59 1.86 5.43
N ILE A 23 -2.59 1.37 4.69
CA ILE A 23 -1.71 0.31 5.18
C ILE A 23 -0.57 0.99 5.94
N ASN A 24 -0.58 0.83 7.26
CA ASN A 24 0.53 1.27 8.09
C ASN A 24 1.78 0.47 7.72
N VAL A 25 2.79 1.17 7.21
CA VAL A 25 4.10 0.60 6.90
C VAL A 25 4.79 0.33 8.22
N GLY A 26 5.21 -0.92 8.43
CA GLY A 26 5.95 -1.29 9.63
C GLY A 26 7.25 -0.48 9.73
N PRO A 27 7.70 -0.10 10.94
CA PRO A 27 9.00 0.52 11.11
C PRO A 27 10.07 -0.42 10.57
N GLY A 28 10.79 -0.01 9.53
CA GLY A 28 11.76 -0.94 8.92
C GLY A 28 12.46 -0.49 7.64
N CYS A 29 12.06 0.61 7.00
CA CYS A 29 12.85 1.15 5.87
C CYS A 29 13.82 2.21 6.41
N PRO A 30 15.14 1.94 6.51
CA PRO A 30 16.15 2.91 6.94
C PRO A 30 16.45 3.91 5.81
N PHE A 31 15.41 4.52 5.24
CA PHE A 31 15.58 5.55 4.22
C PHE A 31 16.13 6.81 4.90
N GLN A 32 17.26 7.28 4.42
CA GLN A 32 17.94 8.49 4.89
C GLN A 32 18.18 9.40 3.70
N ILE A 33 17.94 10.70 3.88
CA ILE A 33 18.29 11.71 2.88
C ILE A 33 19.53 12.48 3.33
N PRO A 34 20.42 12.88 2.40
CA PRO A 34 21.50 13.81 2.71
C PRO A 34 20.95 15.18 3.15
N VAL A 35 21.49 15.75 4.22
CA VAL A 35 21.16 17.11 4.68
C VAL A 35 22.45 17.79 5.13
N GLY A 36 23.00 18.64 4.25
CA GLY A 36 24.32 19.25 4.48
C GLY A 36 25.42 18.19 4.60
N VAL A 37 26.10 18.15 5.74
CA VAL A 37 27.16 17.18 6.05
C VAL A 37 26.66 15.89 6.73
N GLY A 38 25.35 15.80 7.02
CA GLY A 38 24.76 14.67 7.72
C GLY A 38 23.65 13.98 6.93
N THR A 39 22.94 13.06 7.60
CA THR A 39 21.75 12.40 7.05
C THR A 39 20.56 12.59 7.98
N LYS A 40 19.36 12.69 7.41
CA LYS A 40 18.10 12.74 8.15
C LYS A 40 17.30 11.47 7.87
N PRO A 41 16.90 10.70 8.90
CA PRO A 41 15.95 9.60 8.74
C PRO A 41 14.62 10.09 8.18
N GLN A 42 14.13 9.39 7.17
CA GLN A 42 12.90 9.67 6.45
C GLN A 42 12.10 8.37 6.31
N PRO A 43 11.56 7.80 7.41
CA PRO A 43 10.83 6.54 7.33
C PRO A 43 9.58 6.68 6.46
N CYS A 44 9.23 5.62 5.71
CA CYS A 44 7.94 5.56 5.03
C CYS A 44 6.84 5.42 6.09
N ILE A 45 5.94 6.41 6.15
CA ILE A 45 4.79 6.39 7.06
C ILE A 45 3.46 6.28 6.32
N THR A 46 3.45 6.47 5.00
CA THR A 46 2.25 6.39 4.17
C THR A 46 2.59 5.79 2.82
N VAL A 47 1.68 4.98 2.26
CA VAL A 47 1.77 4.48 0.88
C VAL A 47 0.71 5.15 0.04
N LYS A 48 1.12 5.79 -1.05
CA LYS A 48 0.23 6.26 -2.10
C LYS A 48 0.12 5.20 -3.18
N TRP A 49 -1.01 4.53 -3.27
CA TRP A 49 -1.26 3.50 -4.29
C TRP A 49 -1.54 4.10 -5.67
N VAL A 50 -1.06 3.44 -6.73
CA VAL A 50 -1.18 3.92 -8.12
C VAL A 50 -1.87 2.94 -9.06
N ASN A 51 -1.89 1.63 -8.77
CA ASN A 51 -2.62 0.65 -9.59
C ASN A 51 -4.00 0.33 -9.00
N LEU A 52 -4.92 1.27 -9.18
CA LEU A 52 -6.33 1.07 -8.88
C LEU A 52 -7.03 0.38 -10.05
N SER A 53 -7.99 -0.51 -9.75
CA SER A 53 -8.83 -1.14 -10.77
C SER A 53 -9.76 -0.13 -11.44
N SER A 54 -9.82 -0.15 -12.77
CA SER A 54 -10.77 0.65 -13.55
C SER A 54 -12.11 -0.05 -13.78
N ARG A 55 -12.20 -1.35 -13.47
CA ARG A 55 -13.37 -2.19 -13.77
C ARG A 55 -14.04 -2.77 -12.54
N VAL A 56 -13.28 -3.00 -11.47
CA VAL A 56 -13.76 -3.66 -10.26
C VAL A 56 -13.77 -2.66 -9.13
N ALA A 57 -14.96 -2.39 -8.62
CA ALA A 57 -15.16 -1.55 -7.45
C ALA A 57 -15.83 -2.35 -6.34
N VAL A 58 -15.40 -2.12 -5.10
CA VAL A 58 -16.01 -2.63 -3.88
C VAL A 58 -16.52 -1.42 -3.12
N MET A 59 -17.80 -1.42 -2.75
CA MET A 59 -18.43 -0.29 -2.04
C MET A 59 -18.26 1.06 -2.76
N GLY A 60 -18.26 1.06 -4.10
CA GLY A 60 -18.05 2.27 -4.91
C GLY A 60 -16.60 2.76 -4.98
N GLN A 61 -15.64 2.03 -4.38
CA GLN A 61 -14.21 2.34 -4.47
C GLN A 61 -13.47 1.32 -5.32
N PRO A 62 -12.51 1.75 -6.15
CA PRO A 62 -11.73 0.83 -6.95
C PRO A 62 -10.86 -0.04 -6.06
N VAL A 63 -10.78 -1.34 -6.39
CA VAL A 63 -9.92 -2.28 -5.67
C VAL A 63 -8.45 -2.04 -6.02
N LEU A 64 -7.57 -2.33 -5.06
CA LEU A 64 -6.13 -2.25 -5.27
C LEU A 64 -5.64 -3.47 -6.05
N LEU A 65 -5.07 -3.24 -7.23
CA LEU A 65 -4.46 -4.28 -8.05
C LEU A 65 -2.96 -4.32 -7.77
N GLN A 66 -2.48 -5.44 -7.26
CA GLN A 66 -1.05 -5.64 -7.11
C GLN A 66 -0.46 -6.20 -8.41
N VAL A 67 0.72 -5.71 -8.78
CA VAL A 67 1.62 -6.42 -9.70
C VAL A 67 2.39 -7.46 -8.88
N SER A 68 2.10 -8.73 -9.11
CA SER A 68 2.83 -9.86 -8.50
C SER A 68 3.57 -10.65 -9.58
N PRO A 69 4.80 -11.14 -9.31
CA PRO A 69 5.64 -10.84 -8.15
C PRO A 69 6.46 -9.57 -8.38
N GLY A 70 6.50 -8.67 -7.41
CA GLY A 70 7.25 -7.42 -7.53
C GLY A 70 6.95 -6.40 -6.45
N PRO A 71 7.59 -5.22 -6.51
CA PRO A 71 7.34 -4.14 -5.59
C PRO A 71 5.86 -3.72 -5.64
N GLY A 72 5.27 -3.41 -4.49
CA GLY A 72 3.87 -3.01 -4.43
C GLY A 72 3.58 -1.83 -5.35
N ALA A 73 2.38 -1.79 -5.91
CA ALA A 73 1.96 -0.77 -6.86
C ALA A 73 1.60 0.56 -6.16
N GLY A 74 2.56 1.11 -5.43
CA GLY A 74 2.43 2.36 -4.69
C GLY A 74 3.79 3.00 -4.47
N VAL A 75 3.76 4.24 -4.00
CA VAL A 75 4.94 5.03 -3.66
C VAL A 75 4.92 5.26 -2.16
N CYS A 76 5.98 4.84 -1.47
CA CYS A 76 6.15 5.16 -0.06
C CYS A 76 6.43 6.65 0.11
N GLN A 77 5.87 7.28 1.13
CA GLN A 77 6.07 8.70 1.45
C GLN A 77 6.48 8.86 2.91
N SER A 78 7.45 9.75 3.14
CA SER A 78 7.81 10.19 4.49
C SER A 78 6.80 11.21 5.03
N ALA A 79 6.98 11.63 6.28
CA ALA A 79 6.19 12.70 6.90
C ALA A 79 6.27 14.02 6.09
N GLU A 80 7.41 14.28 5.48
CA GLU A 80 7.66 15.41 4.59
C GLU A 80 7.24 15.15 3.14
N GLN A 81 6.45 14.10 2.90
CA GLN A 81 5.95 13.67 1.59
C GLN A 81 7.04 13.36 0.55
N ILE A 82 8.26 13.05 1.00
CA ILE A 82 9.37 12.69 0.12
C ILE A 82 9.06 11.32 -0.51
N PRO A 83 8.99 11.22 -1.85
CA PRO A 83 8.76 9.96 -2.54
C PRO A 83 9.93 9.00 -2.29
N GLN A 84 9.58 7.79 -1.88
CA GLN A 84 10.50 6.67 -1.71
C GLN A 84 10.10 5.59 -2.71
N GLY A 85 10.99 4.60 -2.86
CA GLY A 85 10.72 3.45 -3.71
C GLY A 85 9.40 2.73 -3.37
N PRO A 86 9.01 1.78 -4.21
CA PRO A 86 7.79 1.02 -3.98
C PRO A 86 7.83 0.22 -2.67
N PRO A 87 6.69 0.06 -1.98
CA PRO A 87 6.63 -0.67 -0.73
C PRO A 87 6.84 -2.17 -0.95
N VAL A 88 7.39 -2.86 0.06
CA VAL A 88 7.37 -4.32 0.10
C VAL A 88 6.00 -4.76 0.64
N VAL A 89 5.27 -5.53 -0.16
CA VAL A 89 3.96 -6.08 0.25
C VAL A 89 4.16 -7.54 0.61
N SER A 90 4.05 -7.87 1.90
CA SER A 90 4.34 -9.21 2.43
C SER A 90 3.17 -10.20 2.33
N ALA A 91 1.94 -9.70 2.27
CA ALA A 91 0.74 -10.53 2.21
C ALA A 91 -0.29 -9.88 1.28
N VAL A 92 -0.77 -10.68 0.33
CA VAL A 92 -1.64 -10.25 -0.77
C VAL A 92 -2.71 -11.31 -1.01
N GLN A 93 -3.88 -10.90 -1.50
CA GLN A 93 -4.92 -11.82 -1.91
C GLN A 93 -4.71 -12.21 -3.39
N PRO A 94 -4.34 -13.47 -3.71
CA PRO A 94 -3.87 -13.84 -5.04
C PRO A 94 -4.98 -13.95 -6.10
N ARG A 95 -6.23 -14.13 -5.69
CA ARG A 95 -7.39 -14.22 -6.60
C ARG A 95 -8.63 -13.65 -5.97
N VAL A 96 -9.35 -12.84 -6.73
CA VAL A 96 -10.74 -12.42 -6.48
C VAL A 96 -11.61 -13.11 -7.52
N PHE A 97 -12.64 -13.83 -7.09
CA PHE A 97 -13.71 -14.32 -7.98
C PHE A 97 -14.97 -13.52 -7.63
N ALA A 98 -15.54 -12.83 -8.63
CA ALA A 98 -16.90 -12.35 -8.54
C ALA A 98 -17.81 -13.50 -8.98
N ILE A 99 -18.80 -13.84 -8.15
CA ILE A 99 -19.90 -14.75 -8.51
C ILE A 99 -21.07 -13.87 -8.93
#